data_AF-A0A535KTZ1-F1
#
_entry.id   AF-A0A535KTZ1-F1
#
_cell.length_a   1.000
_cell.length_b   1.000
_cell.length_c   1.000
_cell.angle_alpha   90.00
_cell.angle_beta   90.00
_cell.angle_gamma   90.00
#
_symmetry.space_group_name_H-M   'P 1'
#
loop_
_entity.id
_entity.type
_entity.pdbx_description
1 polymer ?
#
loop_
_entity_poly.entity_id
_entity_poly.type
_entity_poly.pdbx_seq_one_letter_code
_entity_poly.pdbx_strand_id
1 'polypeptide(L)'
;QLLHPALDIVYRCVREKLINYFGDSLSEKIQGFTIRGAIGAVNSNLAAAAESVKPVPALLSLHARPGSLIEDPQQLANELITITPGIVGVIVERVGGRYGRVVSGQEFLTDMILGHRFRVSSDSFFQVNLVQTAVLIEKVLQMLEPQRNEVALDGYSGVGLFSAFLAARTARVVAIESQPSAVIDARANAALNNQNNITTLEGTLERILGQLHYRRERVDIALVDPPRAGCHPKALQALQTLAPRNICYVSCDPSTLARDIATLCANGRYRLVSAQPVDMFPQTYHIECIALLARVGSR
;
A
#
# COMPACT_ATOMS: atom_id res chain seq x y z
N GLN A 1 -9.54 -20.00 2.49
CA GLN A 1 -10.45 -19.00 3.11
C GLN A 1 -9.91 -17.62 2.77
N LEU A 2 -10.70 -16.72 2.18
CA LEU A 2 -10.21 -15.44 1.63
C LEU A 2 -10.11 -14.32 2.67
N LEU A 3 -10.90 -14.40 3.74
CA LEU A 3 -10.92 -13.43 4.82
C LEU A 3 -10.46 -14.10 6.13
N HIS A 4 -9.69 -13.36 6.94
CA HIS A 4 -9.30 -13.83 8.26
C HIS A 4 -10.54 -13.95 9.18
N PRO A 5 -10.75 -15.08 9.90
CA PRO A 5 -11.95 -15.31 10.69
C PRO A 5 -12.26 -14.21 11.72
N ALA A 6 -11.23 -13.60 12.32
CA ALA A 6 -11.42 -12.48 13.25
C ALA A 6 -12.06 -11.26 12.60
N LEU A 7 -11.73 -10.96 11.34
CA LEU A 7 -12.30 -9.82 10.62
C LEU A 7 -13.74 -10.09 10.17
N ASP A 8 -14.10 -11.36 9.94
CA ASP A 8 -15.49 -11.77 9.67
C ASP A 8 -16.40 -11.53 10.89
N ILE A 9 -15.88 -11.79 12.10
CA ILE A 9 -16.60 -11.46 13.35
C ILE A 9 -16.82 -9.95 13.46
N VAL A 10 -15.78 -9.14 13.22
CA VAL A 10 -15.89 -7.67 13.22
C VAL A 10 -16.93 -7.21 12.19
N TYR A 11 -16.88 -7.74 10.97
CA TYR A 11 -17.87 -7.43 9.93
C TYR A 11 -19.31 -7.70 10.38
N ARG A 12 -19.57 -8.89 10.94
CA ARG A 12 -20.92 -9.28 11.41
C ARG A 12 -21.43 -8.35 12.51
N CYS A 13 -20.62 -8.08 13.53
CA CYS A 13 -21.00 -7.18 14.62
C CYS A 13 -21.28 -5.76 14.14
N VAL A 14 -20.39 -5.20 13.30
CA VAL A 14 -20.56 -3.85 12.73
C VAL A 14 -21.82 -3.78 11.87
N ARG A 15 -22.04 -4.77 10.99
CA ARG A 15 -23.23 -4.82 10.14
C ARG A 15 -24.51 -4.84 10.96
N GLU A 16 -24.59 -5.69 11.98
CA GLU A 16 -25.76 -5.78 12.86
C GLU A 16 -26.03 -4.46 13.59
N LYS A 17 -24.98 -3.82 14.13
CA LYS A 17 -25.12 -2.51 14.77
C LYS A 17 -25.61 -1.42 13.84
N LEU A 18 -25.09 -1.37 12.62
CA LEU A 18 -25.52 -0.39 11.63
C LEU A 18 -26.98 -0.60 11.22
N ILE A 19 -27.43 -1.85 11.07
CA ILE A 19 -28.83 -2.19 10.81
C ILE A 19 -29.71 -1.72 11.98
N ASN A 20 -29.31 -2.01 13.22
CA ASN A 20 -30.09 -1.62 14.40
C ASN A 20 -30.12 -0.10 14.62
N TYR A 21 -29.02 0.60 14.31
CA TYR A 21 -28.92 2.05 14.50
C TYR A 21 -29.72 2.84 13.44
N PHE A 22 -29.63 2.45 12.17
CA PHE A 22 -30.24 3.19 11.07
C PHE A 22 -31.59 2.63 10.60
N GLY A 23 -31.92 1.38 10.94
CA GLY A 23 -33.11 0.68 10.45
C GLY A 23 -33.19 0.70 8.92
N ASP A 24 -34.39 0.97 8.40
CA ASP A 24 -34.67 1.04 6.97
C ASP A 24 -33.90 2.16 6.24
N SER A 25 -33.38 3.15 6.97
CA SER A 25 -32.62 4.27 6.38
C SER A 25 -31.15 3.96 6.13
N LEU A 26 -30.64 2.79 6.55
CA LEU A 26 -29.21 2.45 6.45
C LEU A 26 -28.62 2.70 5.07
N SER A 27 -29.30 2.23 4.02
CA SER A 27 -28.84 2.37 2.64
C SER A 27 -28.83 3.81 2.14
N GLU A 28 -29.60 4.71 2.76
CA GLU A 28 -29.63 6.14 2.45
C GLU A 28 -28.55 6.92 3.21
N LYS A 29 -28.13 6.42 4.37
CA LYS A 29 -27.15 7.08 5.25
C LYS A 29 -25.72 6.64 4.96
N ILE A 30 -25.50 5.34 4.77
CA ILE A 30 -24.16 4.76 4.66
C ILE A 30 -23.93 4.21 3.25
N GLN A 31 -22.82 4.60 2.63
CA GLN A 31 -22.39 4.04 1.35
C GLN A 31 -21.78 2.65 1.53
N GLY A 32 -21.04 2.47 2.62
CA GLY A 32 -20.39 1.22 3.00
C GLY A 32 -19.39 1.44 4.12
N PHE A 33 -18.69 0.38 4.52
CA PHE A 33 -17.58 0.46 5.46
C PHE A 33 -16.45 -0.46 5.02
N THR A 34 -15.24 -0.17 5.49
CA THR A 34 -14.05 -0.98 5.29
C THR A 34 -13.46 -1.38 6.63
N ILE A 35 -12.94 -2.61 6.70
CA ILE A 35 -12.23 -3.12 7.87
C ILE A 35 -10.82 -3.47 7.42
N ARG A 36 -9.83 -2.79 7.97
CA ARG A 36 -8.42 -3.19 7.84
C ARG A 36 -8.01 -3.93 9.10
N GLY A 37 -7.30 -5.04 8.97
CA GLY A 37 -6.75 -5.79 10.10
C GLY A 37 -5.22 -5.84 10.02
N ALA A 38 -4.55 -5.70 11.16
CA ALA A 38 -3.10 -5.87 11.29
C ALA A 38 -2.73 -7.34 11.54
N ILE A 39 -2.84 -8.18 10.50
CA ILE A 39 -2.72 -9.64 10.62
C ILE A 39 -1.27 -10.06 10.87
N GLY A 40 -0.31 -9.38 10.25
CA GLY A 40 1.11 -9.68 10.38
C GLY A 40 1.66 -9.44 11.79
N ALA A 41 1.11 -8.42 12.48
CA ALA A 41 1.42 -8.15 13.89
C ALA A 41 1.02 -9.29 14.84
N VAL A 42 0.05 -10.13 14.46
CA VAL A 42 -0.43 -11.27 15.27
C VAL A 42 0.32 -12.56 14.91
N ASN A 43 0.67 -12.75 13.63
CA ASN A 43 1.37 -13.94 13.14
C ASN A 43 2.83 -14.06 13.61
N SER A 44 3.49 -12.97 13.99
CA SER A 44 4.84 -13.01 14.58
C SER A 44 4.91 -13.71 15.95
N ASN A 45 3.74 -13.99 16.58
CA ASN A 45 3.62 -14.62 17.90
C ASN A 45 2.98 -16.03 17.87
N LEU A 46 2.86 -16.68 16.72
CA LEU A 46 2.16 -17.98 16.61
C LEU A 46 3.10 -19.18 16.51
N ALA A 47 3.65 -19.54 17.67
CA ALA A 47 3.83 -20.94 18.07
C ALA A 47 2.81 -21.24 19.18
N ALA A 48 1.55 -21.53 18.83
CA ALA A 48 0.62 -22.28 19.68
C ALA A 48 -0.73 -22.49 19.00
N ALA A 49 -1.13 -23.75 18.92
CA ALA A 49 -2.50 -24.19 18.67
C ALA A 49 -3.44 -23.63 19.76
N ALA A 50 -4.48 -22.90 19.35
CA ALA A 50 -5.61 -22.59 20.21
C ALA A 50 -6.90 -22.69 19.38
N GLU A 51 -7.90 -23.38 19.93
CA GLU A 51 -9.19 -23.67 19.30
C GLU A 51 -10.10 -22.43 19.13
N SER A 52 -9.71 -21.26 19.66
CA SER A 52 -10.46 -20.01 19.56
C SER A 52 -9.76 -18.97 18.66
N VAL A 53 -10.52 -18.36 17.75
CA VAL A 53 -10.03 -17.26 16.89
C VAL A 53 -9.65 -16.05 17.75
N LYS A 54 -8.36 -15.71 17.80
CA LYS A 54 -7.88 -14.52 18.53
C LYS A 54 -8.27 -13.23 17.80
N PRO A 55 -8.69 -12.17 18.52
CA PRO A 55 -8.90 -10.85 17.92
C PRO A 55 -7.63 -10.32 17.27
N VAL A 56 -7.80 -9.60 16.15
CA VAL A 56 -6.73 -8.91 15.43
C VAL A 56 -7.00 -7.41 15.54
N PRO A 57 -5.98 -6.56 15.79
CA PRO A 57 -6.16 -5.12 15.75
C PRO A 57 -6.76 -4.68 14.40
N ALA A 58 -7.88 -3.99 14.45
CA ALA A 58 -8.67 -3.61 13.29
C ALA A 58 -9.04 -2.12 13.32
N LEU A 59 -9.02 -1.50 12.15
CA LEU A 59 -9.43 -0.12 11.92
C LEU A 59 -10.65 -0.15 11.03
N LEU A 60 -11.74 0.44 11.53
CA LEU A 60 -13.02 0.53 10.84
C LEU A 60 -13.17 1.92 10.23
N SER A 61 -13.41 1.98 8.92
CA SER A 61 -13.76 3.23 8.25
C SER A 61 -15.18 3.12 7.71
N LEU A 62 -16.08 3.99 8.19
CA LEU A 62 -17.46 4.10 7.76
C LEU A 62 -17.58 5.28 6.79
N HIS A 63 -18.16 5.04 5.61
CA HIS A 63 -18.31 6.06 4.58
C HIS A 63 -19.78 6.51 4.51
N ALA A 64 -20.08 7.69 5.03
CA ALA A 64 -21.41 8.27 4.93
C ALA A 64 -21.73 8.65 3.46
N ARG A 65 -23.00 8.59 3.08
CA ARG A 65 -23.44 9.09 1.77
C ARG A 65 -23.35 10.61 1.75
N PRO A 66 -22.93 11.21 0.62
CA PRO A 66 -22.91 12.67 0.49
C PRO A 66 -24.27 13.28 0.82
N GLY A 67 -24.30 14.25 1.75
CA GLY A 67 -25.53 14.94 2.17
C GLY A 67 -26.37 14.19 3.21
N SER A 68 -25.97 12.98 3.61
CA SER A 68 -26.62 12.28 4.72
C SER A 68 -26.31 12.94 6.06
N LEU A 69 -27.34 13.05 6.89
CA LEU A 69 -27.21 13.46 8.29
C LEU A 69 -27.20 12.21 9.17
N ILE A 70 -26.12 12.06 9.93
CA ILE A 70 -26.00 11.14 11.06
C ILE A 70 -26.23 11.99 12.30
N GLU A 71 -27.20 11.61 13.14
CA GLU A 71 -27.66 12.42 14.28
C GLU A 71 -26.54 12.65 15.30
N ASP A 72 -25.90 11.58 15.77
CA ASP A 72 -24.70 11.64 16.59
C ASP A 72 -23.59 10.73 16.04
N PRO A 73 -22.76 11.24 15.13
CA PRO A 73 -21.67 10.47 14.52
C PRO A 73 -20.56 10.14 15.53
N GLN A 74 -20.38 10.93 16.59
CA GLN A 74 -19.37 10.67 17.61
C GLN A 74 -19.80 9.55 18.54
N GLN A 75 -21.06 9.56 18.99
CA GLN A 75 -21.62 8.45 19.75
C GLN A 75 -21.58 7.16 18.95
N LEU A 76 -21.99 7.18 17.67
CA LEU A 76 -21.91 6.01 16.80
C LEU A 76 -20.48 5.45 16.71
N ALA A 77 -19.47 6.32 16.53
CA ALA A 77 -18.07 5.89 16.49
C ALA A 77 -17.62 5.26 17.83
N ASN A 78 -18.01 5.85 18.95
CA ASN A 78 -17.70 5.35 20.30
C ASN A 78 -18.40 4.03 20.63
N GLU A 79 -19.60 3.79 20.08
CA GLU A 79 -20.28 2.51 20.27
C GLU A 79 -19.67 1.41 19.38
N LEU A 80 -19.29 1.77 18.15
CA LEU A 80 -18.66 0.85 17.21
C LEU A 80 -17.28 0.38 17.68
N ILE A 81 -16.48 1.23 18.32
CA ILE A 81 -15.14 0.82 18.79
C ILE A 81 -15.22 -0.25 19.91
N THR A 82 -16.29 -0.24 20.70
CA THR A 82 -16.48 -1.17 21.83
C THR A 82 -17.30 -2.41 21.48
N ILE A 83 -17.82 -2.52 20.26
CA ILE A 83 -18.79 -3.58 19.91
C ILE A 83 -18.20 -4.99 19.92
N THR A 84 -16.91 -5.10 19.64
CA THR A 84 -16.20 -6.37 19.62
C THR A 84 -14.72 -6.15 19.88
N PRO A 85 -14.03 -7.07 20.57
CA PRO A 85 -12.60 -6.96 20.78
C PRO A 85 -11.82 -6.83 19.46
N GLY A 86 -10.77 -6.02 19.48
CA GLY A 86 -9.84 -5.86 18.36
C GLY A 86 -10.02 -4.58 17.55
N ILE A 87 -11.18 -3.91 17.59
CA ILE A 87 -11.30 -2.59 16.96
C ILE A 87 -10.50 -1.57 17.77
N VAL A 88 -9.41 -1.06 17.18
CA VAL A 88 -8.55 -0.06 17.83
C VAL A 88 -8.89 1.37 17.42
N GLY A 89 -9.69 1.52 16.37
CA GLY A 89 -10.12 2.81 15.88
C GLY A 89 -11.32 2.72 14.94
N VAL A 90 -12.15 3.76 14.98
CA VAL A 90 -13.30 3.96 14.11
C VAL A 90 -13.22 5.36 13.51
N ILE A 91 -13.33 5.43 12.20
CA ILE A 91 -13.33 6.69 11.45
C ILE A 91 -14.65 6.76 10.69
N VAL A 92 -15.44 7.80 10.93
CA VAL A 92 -16.64 8.09 10.14
C VAL A 92 -16.32 9.25 9.22
N GLU A 93 -16.30 8.96 7.92
CA GLU A 93 -16.00 9.94 6.87
C GLU A 93 -17.28 10.51 6.26
N ARG A 94 -17.14 11.71 5.71
CA ARG A 94 -18.17 12.47 5.00
C ARG A 94 -19.37 12.86 5.87
N VAL A 95 -19.12 13.06 7.16
CA VAL A 95 -20.14 13.55 8.11
C VAL A 95 -20.55 14.98 7.73
N GLY A 96 -21.84 15.22 7.49
CA GLY A 96 -22.35 16.57 7.21
C GLY A 96 -21.82 17.22 5.92
N GLY A 97 -21.18 16.46 5.03
CA GLY A 97 -20.62 16.99 3.79
C GLY A 97 -19.38 16.23 3.31
N ARG A 98 -18.68 16.76 2.29
CA ARG A 98 -17.57 16.03 1.64
C ARG A 98 -16.34 15.82 2.54
N TYR A 99 -16.14 16.66 3.56
CA TYR A 99 -14.90 16.68 4.34
C TYR A 99 -15.06 16.38 5.83
N GLY A 100 -16.29 16.23 6.34
CA GLY A 100 -16.47 15.97 7.77
C GLY A 100 -15.94 14.60 8.16
N ARG A 101 -15.19 14.56 9.25
CA ARG A 101 -14.52 13.35 9.74
C ARG A 101 -14.65 13.29 11.25
N VAL A 102 -15.09 12.16 11.76
CA VAL A 102 -15.18 11.84 13.18
C VAL A 102 -14.31 10.64 13.47
N VAL A 103 -13.59 10.67 14.59
CA VAL A 103 -12.65 9.63 14.98
C VAL A 103 -12.95 9.19 16.41
N SER A 104 -12.89 7.89 16.65
CA SER A 104 -12.78 7.29 17.99
C SER A 104 -11.59 6.33 18.00
N GLY A 105 -10.71 6.42 19.00
CA GLY A 105 -9.50 5.60 19.09
C GLY A 105 -8.38 6.01 18.12
N GLN A 106 -7.74 5.03 17.50
CA GLN A 106 -6.60 5.22 16.59
C GLN A 106 -7.05 5.62 15.18
N GLU A 107 -6.22 6.40 14.48
CA GLU A 107 -6.45 6.79 13.08
C GLU A 107 -5.70 5.93 12.06
N PHE A 108 -4.84 5.05 12.55
CA PHE A 108 -3.98 4.19 11.76
C PHE A 108 -3.84 2.83 12.43
N LEU A 109 -3.42 1.83 11.67
CA LEU A 109 -2.95 0.56 12.19
C LEU A 109 -1.44 0.48 12.09
N THR A 110 -0.82 -0.32 12.96
CA THR A 110 0.56 -0.78 12.73
C THR A 110 0.52 -2.27 12.45
N ASP A 111 0.94 -2.67 11.26
CA ASP A 111 1.11 -4.07 10.87
C ASP A 111 2.60 -4.43 10.74
N MET A 112 2.89 -5.71 10.52
CA MET A 112 4.25 -6.21 10.39
C MET A 112 4.42 -7.10 9.16
N ILE A 113 5.49 -6.89 8.40
CA ILE A 113 5.87 -7.75 7.27
C ILE A 113 7.37 -7.99 7.35
N LEU A 114 7.79 -9.25 7.35
CA LEU A 114 9.21 -9.65 7.35
C LEU A 114 10.06 -8.91 8.42
N GLY A 115 9.49 -8.73 9.62
CA GLY A 115 10.16 -8.05 10.75
C GLY A 115 10.12 -6.51 10.71
N HIS A 116 9.61 -5.90 9.64
CA HIS A 116 9.42 -4.45 9.54
C HIS A 116 8.02 -4.04 9.97
N ARG A 117 7.92 -2.91 10.69
CA ARG A 117 6.65 -2.34 11.16
C ARG A 117 6.15 -1.28 10.19
N PHE A 118 4.86 -1.34 9.87
CA PHE A 118 4.21 -0.41 8.96
C PHE A 118 2.97 0.18 9.61
N ARG A 119 3.05 1.45 9.98
CA ARG A 119 1.92 2.33 10.16
C ARG A 119 1.19 2.52 8.82
N VAL A 120 -0.13 2.36 8.85
CA VAL A 120 -1.04 2.50 7.70
C VAL A 120 -2.30 3.24 8.15
N SER A 121 -2.49 4.45 7.64
CA SER A 121 -3.70 5.27 7.83
C SER A 121 -4.87 4.73 7.02
N SER A 122 -6.10 5.13 7.37
CA SER A 122 -7.33 4.59 6.78
C SER A 122 -7.41 4.73 5.25
N ASP A 123 -6.89 5.83 4.72
CA ASP A 123 -6.92 6.22 3.31
C ASP A 123 -5.66 5.77 2.54
N SER A 124 -4.68 5.19 3.23
CA SER A 124 -3.44 4.71 2.62
C SER A 124 -3.59 3.27 2.12
N PHE A 125 -2.99 2.98 0.96
CA PHE A 125 -2.94 1.62 0.43
C PHE A 125 -1.94 0.75 1.20
N PHE A 126 -2.30 -0.51 1.39
CA PHE A 126 -1.39 -1.55 1.88
C PHE A 126 -1.88 -2.91 1.40
N GLN A 127 -0.94 -3.82 1.18
CA GLN A 127 -1.23 -5.14 0.65
C GLN A 127 -2.09 -5.97 1.62
N VAL A 128 -3.11 -6.64 1.09
CA VAL A 128 -4.09 -7.39 1.91
C VAL A 128 -3.65 -8.82 2.21
N ASN A 129 -2.85 -9.43 1.33
CA ASN A 129 -2.39 -10.81 1.45
C ASN A 129 -0.90 -10.84 1.85
N LEU A 130 -0.63 -10.69 3.16
CA LEU A 130 0.73 -10.53 3.67
C LEU A 130 1.66 -11.71 3.36
N VAL A 131 1.12 -12.92 3.22
CA VAL A 131 1.88 -14.12 2.81
C VAL A 131 2.46 -13.90 1.41
N GLN A 132 1.62 -13.47 0.47
CA GLN A 132 2.07 -13.18 -0.88
C GLN A 132 2.84 -11.87 -0.97
N THR A 133 2.61 -10.91 -0.07
CA THR A 133 3.44 -9.70 0.01
C THR A 133 4.90 -10.04 0.33
N ALA A 134 5.14 -11.00 1.24
CA ALA A 134 6.49 -11.47 1.52
C ALA A 134 7.16 -12.06 0.26
N VAL A 135 6.44 -12.92 -0.48
CA VAL A 135 6.90 -13.49 -1.76
C VAL A 135 7.18 -12.39 -2.78
N LEU A 136 6.29 -11.40 -2.91
CA LEU A 136 6.43 -10.27 -3.82
C LEU A 136 7.72 -9.48 -3.52
N ILE A 137 7.95 -9.14 -2.26
CA ILE A 137 9.16 -8.43 -1.80
C ILE A 137 10.41 -9.25 -2.12
N GLU A 138 10.43 -10.54 -1.78
CA GLU A 138 11.58 -11.41 -2.03
C GLU A 138 11.90 -11.49 -3.52
N LYS A 139 10.88 -11.65 -4.38
CA LYS A 139 11.04 -11.72 -5.83
C LYS A 139 11.52 -10.41 -6.42
N VAL A 140 10.97 -9.28 -5.98
CA VAL A 140 11.44 -7.95 -6.36
C VAL A 140 12.93 -7.78 -6.03
N LEU A 141 13.34 -8.09 -4.79
CA LEU A 141 14.74 -7.95 -4.36
C LEU A 141 15.66 -8.92 -5.11
N GLN A 142 15.20 -10.13 -5.39
CA GLN A 142 15.93 -11.12 -6.18
C GLN A 142 16.13 -10.63 -7.62
N MET A 143 15.11 -10.06 -8.25
CA MET A 143 15.16 -9.61 -9.64
C MET A 143 15.96 -8.31 -9.79
N LEU A 144 15.82 -7.37 -8.84
CA LEU A 144 16.47 -6.07 -8.92
C LEU A 144 17.96 -6.12 -8.53
N GLU A 145 18.35 -7.11 -7.71
CA GLU A 145 19.71 -7.34 -7.20
C GLU A 145 20.36 -6.05 -6.65
N PRO A 146 19.77 -5.39 -5.64
CA PRO A 146 20.27 -4.13 -5.10
C PRO A 146 21.66 -4.27 -4.49
N GLN A 147 22.53 -3.28 -4.74
CA GLN A 147 23.89 -3.21 -4.23
C GLN A 147 24.06 -2.09 -3.21
N ARG A 148 24.96 -2.29 -2.23
CA ARG A 148 25.16 -1.36 -1.10
C ARG A 148 25.58 0.06 -1.47
N ASN A 149 26.16 0.25 -2.65
CA ASN A 149 26.61 1.55 -3.15
C ASN A 149 25.59 2.23 -4.08
N GLU A 150 24.42 1.64 -4.27
CA GLU A 150 23.40 2.13 -5.20
C GLU A 150 22.42 3.10 -4.55
N VAL A 151 21.87 4.00 -5.37
CA VAL A 151 20.68 4.77 -5.06
C VAL A 151 19.49 4.10 -5.73
N ALA A 152 18.56 3.59 -4.92
CA ALA A 152 17.31 3.03 -5.41
C ALA A 152 16.22 4.09 -5.49
N LEU A 153 15.43 4.02 -6.54
CA LEU A 153 14.16 4.72 -6.65
C LEU A 153 13.01 3.76 -6.30
N ASP A 154 12.09 4.21 -5.45
CA ASP A 154 10.79 3.57 -5.20
C ASP A 154 9.69 4.55 -5.63
N GLY A 155 9.12 4.32 -6.82
CA GLY A 155 8.08 5.16 -7.41
C GLY A 155 6.69 4.59 -7.14
N TYR A 156 5.75 5.47 -6.75
CA TYR A 156 4.46 5.07 -6.18
C TYR A 156 4.64 4.32 -4.85
N SER A 157 5.54 4.84 -4.01
CA SER A 157 6.05 4.14 -2.83
C SER A 157 4.99 3.86 -1.75
N GLY A 158 3.81 4.49 -1.83
CA GLY A 158 2.75 4.35 -0.83
C GLY A 158 3.27 4.65 0.57
N VAL A 159 3.01 3.75 1.51
CA VAL A 159 3.51 3.83 2.90
C VAL A 159 4.98 3.41 3.05
N GLY A 160 5.72 3.26 1.96
CA GLY A 160 7.14 2.90 1.95
C GLY A 160 7.43 1.40 2.12
N LEU A 161 6.54 0.53 1.61
CA LEU A 161 6.70 -0.92 1.74
C LEU A 161 8.03 -1.40 1.15
N PHE A 162 8.24 -1.19 -0.16
CA PHE A 162 9.48 -1.60 -0.82
C PHE A 162 10.68 -0.77 -0.39
N SER A 163 10.48 0.52 -0.13
CA SER A 163 11.50 1.43 0.41
C SER A 163 12.19 0.84 1.65
N ALA A 164 11.43 0.25 2.58
CA ALA A 164 12.00 -0.36 3.78
C ALA A 164 12.97 -1.51 3.46
N PHE A 165 12.67 -2.33 2.47
CA PHE A 165 13.53 -3.47 2.12
C PHE A 165 14.69 -3.08 1.20
N LEU A 166 14.49 -2.11 0.32
CA LEU A 166 15.55 -1.54 -0.52
C LEU A 166 16.59 -0.81 0.33
N ALA A 167 16.16 -0.10 1.38
CA ALA A 167 17.03 0.65 2.28
C ALA A 167 18.04 -0.24 3.02
N ALA A 168 17.67 -1.50 3.30
CA ALA A 168 18.58 -2.46 3.93
C ALA A 168 19.71 -2.95 3.00
N ARG A 169 19.59 -2.74 1.68
CA ARG A 169 20.50 -3.28 0.67
C ARG A 169 21.16 -2.23 -0.21
N THR A 170 20.85 -0.95 -0.02
CA THR A 170 21.32 0.17 -0.86
C THR A 170 21.91 1.31 -0.02
N ALA A 171 22.63 2.21 -0.67
CA ALA A 171 23.20 3.38 0.03
C ALA A 171 22.09 4.35 0.44
N ARG A 172 21.10 4.54 -0.45
CA ARG A 172 19.98 5.45 -0.25
C ARG A 172 18.78 5.01 -1.06
N VAL A 173 17.58 5.24 -0.54
CA VAL A 173 16.31 5.12 -1.27
C VAL A 173 15.70 6.50 -1.46
N VAL A 174 15.26 6.79 -2.68
CA VAL A 174 14.39 7.92 -3.01
C VAL A 174 12.98 7.38 -3.21
N ALA A 175 12.10 7.64 -2.26
CA ALA A 175 10.71 7.19 -2.27
C ALA A 175 9.81 8.33 -2.77
N ILE A 176 8.97 8.09 -3.77
CA ILE A 176 8.09 9.10 -4.38
C ILE A 176 6.64 8.67 -4.21
N GLU A 177 5.85 9.49 -3.54
CA GLU A 177 4.42 9.28 -3.32
C GLU A 177 3.65 10.59 -3.43
N SER A 178 2.49 10.55 -4.06
CA SER A 178 1.62 11.71 -4.29
C SER A 178 0.55 11.92 -3.22
N GLN A 179 0.13 10.85 -2.53
CA GLN A 179 -0.90 10.90 -1.51
C GLN A 179 -0.31 11.37 -0.15
N PRO A 180 -0.76 12.50 0.41
CA PRO A 180 -0.15 13.07 1.61
C PRO A 180 -0.18 12.17 2.84
N SER A 181 -1.26 11.42 3.08
CA SER A 181 -1.37 10.47 4.19
C SER A 181 -0.35 9.33 4.07
N ALA A 182 -0.20 8.77 2.87
CA ALA A 182 0.79 7.74 2.60
C ALA A 182 2.23 8.26 2.77
N VAL A 183 2.49 9.52 2.41
CA VAL A 183 3.80 10.18 2.68
C VAL A 183 4.06 10.32 4.17
N ILE A 184 3.06 10.73 4.96
CA ILE A 184 3.17 10.81 6.42
C ILE A 184 3.49 9.43 7.01
N ASP A 185 2.77 8.41 6.55
CA ASP A 185 3.00 7.03 6.98
C ASP A 185 4.38 6.52 6.56
N ALA A 186 4.83 6.78 5.33
CA ALA A 186 6.16 6.39 4.85
C ALA A 186 7.29 6.99 5.70
N ARG A 187 7.17 8.29 6.06
CA ARG A 187 8.14 8.94 6.96
C ARG A 187 8.10 8.34 8.37
N ALA A 188 6.91 8.07 8.89
CA ALA A 188 6.75 7.40 10.17
C ALA A 188 7.33 5.97 10.15
N ASN A 189 7.15 5.24 9.05
CA ASN A 189 7.65 3.88 8.87
C ASN A 189 9.16 3.83 8.77
N ALA A 190 9.78 4.76 8.05
CA ALA A 190 11.24 4.89 8.04
C ALA A 190 11.77 5.10 9.48
N ALA A 191 11.14 5.97 10.27
CA ALA A 191 11.50 6.18 11.67
C ALA A 191 11.25 4.94 12.55
N LEU A 192 10.10 4.28 12.42
CA LEU A 192 9.74 3.07 13.17
C LEU A 192 10.72 1.91 12.95
N ASN A 193 11.34 1.85 11.77
CA ASN A 193 12.30 0.82 11.39
C ASN A 193 13.77 1.28 11.52
N ASN A 194 14.02 2.47 12.09
CA ASN A 194 15.35 3.07 12.24
C ASN A 194 16.12 3.23 10.90
N GLN A 195 15.41 3.60 9.84
CA GLN A 195 15.97 3.73 8.48
C GLN A 195 16.13 5.21 8.12
N ASN A 196 17.35 5.72 8.29
CA ASN A 196 17.71 7.11 8.02
C ASN A 196 18.13 7.36 6.56
N ASN A 197 18.28 6.31 5.75
CA ASN A 197 18.71 6.39 4.36
C ASN A 197 17.54 6.37 3.35
N ILE A 198 16.31 6.60 3.81
CA ILE A 198 15.13 6.77 2.95
C ILE A 198 14.78 8.25 2.89
N THR A 199 14.73 8.81 1.67
CA THR A 199 14.26 10.17 1.40
C THR A 199 12.89 10.12 0.73
N THR A 200 11.84 10.49 1.46
CA THR A 200 10.47 10.54 0.92
C THR A 200 10.14 11.90 0.33
N LEU A 201 9.83 11.92 -0.97
CA LEU A 201 9.46 13.09 -1.75
C LEU A 201 7.97 13.05 -2.10
N GLU A 202 7.24 14.09 -1.70
CA GLU A 202 5.82 14.22 -1.99
C GLU A 202 5.60 14.78 -3.39
N GLY A 203 4.83 14.05 -4.21
CA GLY A 203 4.37 14.49 -5.52
C GLY A 203 4.24 13.37 -6.54
N THR A 204 3.81 13.76 -7.75
CA THR A 204 3.68 12.81 -8.85
C THR A 204 5.04 12.33 -9.35
N LEU A 205 5.08 11.08 -9.79
CA LEU A 205 6.31 10.43 -10.24
C LEU A 205 7.00 11.21 -11.36
N GLU A 206 6.26 11.60 -12.40
CA GLU A 206 6.81 12.34 -13.55
C GLU A 206 7.40 13.71 -13.15
N ARG A 207 6.79 14.40 -12.18
CA ARG A 207 7.29 15.69 -11.70
C ARG A 207 8.62 15.52 -10.97
N ILE A 208 8.66 14.58 -10.02
CA ILE A 208 9.85 14.37 -9.20
C ILE A 208 10.99 13.78 -10.04
N LEU A 209 10.74 12.83 -10.94
CA LEU A 209 11.78 12.32 -11.83
C LEU A 209 12.37 13.41 -12.74
N GLY A 210 11.55 14.35 -13.22
CA GLY A 210 12.04 15.53 -13.95
C GLY A 210 12.97 16.40 -13.10
N GLN A 211 12.67 16.59 -11.81
CA GLN A 211 13.53 17.33 -10.88
C GLN A 211 14.84 16.59 -10.59
N LEU A 212 14.80 15.27 -10.39
CA LEU A 212 15.99 14.44 -10.20
C LEU A 212 16.91 14.51 -11.43
N HIS A 213 16.32 14.41 -12.63
CA HIS A 213 17.08 14.54 -13.87
C HIS A 213 17.74 15.93 -14.00
N TYR A 214 16.99 17.00 -13.75
CA TYR A 214 17.53 18.37 -13.79
C TYR A 214 18.70 18.57 -12.83
N ARG A 215 18.61 18.00 -11.63
CA ARG A 215 19.66 18.04 -10.61
C ARG A 215 20.81 17.07 -10.86
N ARG A 216 20.74 16.25 -11.91
CA ARG A 216 21.69 15.16 -12.21
C ARG A 216 21.85 14.20 -11.02
N GLU A 217 20.76 13.97 -10.30
CA GLU A 217 20.72 13.00 -9.20
C GLU A 217 20.94 11.58 -9.75
N ARG A 218 21.81 10.83 -9.09
CA ARG A 218 22.10 9.44 -9.44
C ARG A 218 20.93 8.55 -9.01
N VAL A 219 20.44 7.72 -9.95
CA VAL A 219 19.49 6.64 -9.70
C VAL A 219 20.03 5.40 -10.42
N ASP A 220 20.38 4.38 -9.67
CA ASP A 220 21.03 3.18 -10.22
C ASP A 220 20.02 2.08 -10.54
N ILE A 221 19.01 1.92 -9.69
CA ILE A 221 17.93 0.95 -9.85
C ILE A 221 16.60 1.62 -9.56
N ALA A 222 15.53 1.16 -10.19
CA ALA A 222 14.19 1.68 -9.96
C ALA A 222 13.20 0.55 -9.72
N LEU A 223 12.29 0.78 -8.79
CA LEU A 223 11.05 0.05 -8.63
C LEU A 223 9.88 0.99 -8.89
N VAL A 224 8.88 0.51 -9.62
CA VAL A 224 7.58 1.20 -9.76
C VAL A 224 6.43 0.22 -9.51
N ASP A 225 5.47 0.63 -8.69
CA ASP A 225 4.23 -0.11 -8.40
C ASP A 225 3.00 0.81 -8.62
N PRO A 226 2.69 1.14 -9.89
CA PRO A 226 1.65 2.12 -10.21
C PRO A 226 0.22 1.60 -9.95
N PRO A 227 -0.77 2.51 -9.92
CA PRO A 227 -2.17 2.10 -9.95
C PRO A 227 -2.52 1.34 -11.23
N ARG A 228 -3.71 0.73 -11.29
CA ARG A 228 -4.21 -0.06 -12.45
C ARG A 228 -4.06 0.63 -13.82
N ALA A 229 -4.13 1.96 -13.85
CA ALA A 229 -3.94 2.76 -15.06
C ALA A 229 -2.53 2.63 -15.68
N GLY A 230 -1.55 2.14 -14.91
CA GLY A 230 -0.13 2.10 -15.24
C GLY A 230 0.57 3.43 -14.96
N CYS A 231 1.82 3.54 -15.43
CA CYS A 231 2.62 4.74 -15.31
C CYS A 231 2.12 5.85 -16.23
N HIS A 232 2.25 7.10 -15.77
CA HIS A 232 2.05 8.25 -16.64
C HIS A 232 3.12 8.25 -17.77
N PRO A 233 2.79 8.57 -19.04
CA PRO A 233 3.76 8.53 -20.14
C PRO A 233 5.03 9.36 -19.90
N LYS A 234 4.90 10.53 -19.27
CA LYS A 234 6.05 11.37 -18.88
C LYS A 234 6.95 10.71 -17.82
N ALA A 235 6.39 9.87 -16.93
CA ALA A 235 7.18 9.12 -15.96
C ALA A 235 8.03 8.06 -16.66
N LEU A 236 7.46 7.34 -17.64
CA LEU A 236 8.20 6.36 -18.46
C LEU A 236 9.34 7.02 -19.24
N GLN A 237 9.09 8.17 -19.86
CA GLN A 237 10.13 8.96 -20.54
C GLN A 237 11.23 9.42 -19.57
N ALA A 238 10.86 9.85 -18.37
CA ALA A 238 11.82 10.28 -17.35
C ALA A 238 12.66 9.11 -16.81
N LEU A 239 12.07 7.92 -16.61
CA LEU A 239 12.79 6.69 -16.28
C LEU A 239 13.76 6.27 -17.39
N GLN A 240 13.34 6.39 -18.65
CA GLN A 240 14.24 6.20 -19.79
C GLN A 240 15.41 7.19 -19.75
N THR A 241 15.15 8.45 -19.40
CA THR A 241 16.17 9.50 -19.38
C THR A 241 17.18 9.31 -18.26
N LEU A 242 16.71 9.05 -17.03
CA LEU A 242 17.54 8.75 -15.86
C LEU A 242 18.35 7.46 -16.03
N ALA A 243 17.78 6.50 -16.74
CA ALA A 243 18.42 5.26 -17.15
C ALA A 243 19.09 4.45 -16.01
N PRO A 244 18.36 4.10 -14.94
CA PRO A 244 18.82 3.07 -14.02
C PRO A 244 19.23 1.80 -14.79
N ARG A 245 20.17 1.02 -14.26
CA ARG A 245 20.58 -0.23 -14.90
C ARG A 245 19.43 -1.24 -14.97
N ASN A 246 18.57 -1.27 -13.94
CA ASN A 246 17.42 -2.14 -13.85
C ASN A 246 16.17 -1.35 -13.43
N ILE A 247 15.03 -1.67 -14.05
CA ILE A 247 13.69 -1.24 -13.63
C ILE A 247 12.90 -2.50 -13.29
N CYS A 248 12.45 -2.60 -12.04
CA CYS A 248 11.47 -3.58 -11.63
C CYS A 248 10.09 -2.92 -11.62
N TYR A 249 9.16 -3.47 -12.39
CA TYR A 249 7.80 -2.98 -12.53
C TYR A 249 6.86 -4.00 -11.90
N VAL A 250 6.14 -3.61 -10.84
CA VAL A 250 5.09 -4.41 -10.21
C VAL A 250 3.74 -3.92 -10.74
N SER A 251 2.84 -4.83 -11.09
CA SER A 251 1.52 -4.46 -11.64
C SER A 251 0.45 -5.48 -11.30
N CYS A 252 -0.70 -4.97 -10.86
CA CYS A 252 -1.93 -5.75 -10.70
C CYS A 252 -2.76 -5.86 -12.01
N ASP A 253 -2.31 -5.23 -13.10
CA ASP A 253 -2.94 -5.29 -14.43
C ASP A 253 -1.89 -5.65 -15.51
N PRO A 254 -1.93 -6.88 -16.06
CA PRO A 254 -1.00 -7.31 -17.10
C PRO A 254 -1.10 -6.50 -18.42
N SER A 255 -2.27 -5.91 -18.72
CA SER A 255 -2.49 -5.19 -19.98
C SER A 255 -1.77 -3.85 -19.98
N THR A 256 -1.92 -3.08 -18.90
CA THR A 256 -1.21 -1.80 -18.76
C THR A 256 0.28 -2.01 -18.53
N LEU A 257 0.68 -3.09 -17.84
CA LEU A 257 2.07 -3.52 -17.74
C LEU A 257 2.71 -3.73 -19.13
N ALA A 258 2.06 -4.49 -20.00
CA ALA A 258 2.58 -4.77 -21.35
C ALA A 258 2.75 -3.48 -22.18
N ARG A 259 1.78 -2.56 -22.12
CA ARG A 259 1.85 -1.24 -22.77
C ARG A 259 3.05 -0.43 -22.29
N ASP A 260 3.28 -0.40 -20.98
CA ASP A 260 4.33 0.43 -20.38
C ASP A 260 5.71 -0.17 -20.62
N ILE A 261 5.85 -1.50 -20.57
CA ILE A 261 7.07 -2.21 -21.01
C ILE A 261 7.39 -1.90 -22.47
N ALA A 262 6.39 -1.97 -23.36
CA ALA A 262 6.60 -1.64 -24.77
C ALA A 262 7.14 -0.21 -24.94
N THR A 263 6.61 0.74 -24.17
CA THR A 263 7.10 2.13 -24.15
C THR A 263 8.54 2.23 -23.65
N LEU A 264 8.89 1.56 -22.55
CA LEU A 264 10.25 1.55 -21.99
C LEU A 264 11.28 0.94 -22.96
N CYS A 265 10.88 -0.07 -23.72
CA CYS A 265 11.71 -0.76 -24.70
C CYS A 265 11.76 -0.08 -26.08
N ALA A 266 10.87 0.86 -26.38
CA ALA A 266 10.64 1.38 -27.74
C ALA A 266 11.88 1.97 -28.43
N ASN A 267 12.81 2.56 -27.68
CA ASN A 267 14.05 3.14 -28.20
C ASN A 267 15.28 2.21 -28.05
N GLY A 268 15.07 0.94 -27.70
CA GLY A 268 16.14 -0.03 -27.47
C GLY A 268 16.98 0.22 -26.22
N ARG A 269 16.62 1.20 -25.37
CA ARG A 269 17.37 1.51 -24.14
C ARG A 269 17.19 0.44 -23.07
N TYR A 270 16.06 -0.24 -23.06
CA TYR A 270 15.75 -1.36 -22.18
C TYR A 270 15.31 -2.59 -22.98
N ARG A 271 15.47 -3.75 -22.36
CA ARG A 271 14.86 -5.01 -22.76
C ARG A 271 14.15 -5.64 -21.57
N LEU A 272 13.02 -6.30 -21.82
CA LEU A 272 12.42 -7.20 -20.84
C LEU A 272 13.35 -8.40 -20.62
N VAL A 273 13.69 -8.69 -19.37
CA VAL A 273 14.54 -9.82 -18.98
C VAL A 273 13.70 -10.97 -18.49
N SER A 274 12.71 -10.68 -17.63
CA SER A 274 11.83 -11.68 -17.06
C SER A 274 10.51 -11.07 -16.60
N ALA A 275 9.48 -11.91 -16.50
CA ALA A 275 8.21 -11.59 -15.89
C ALA A 275 7.82 -12.74 -14.95
N GLN A 276 7.39 -12.40 -13.74
CA GLN A 276 7.01 -13.34 -12.68
C GLN A 276 5.61 -12.99 -12.16
N PRO A 277 4.58 -13.74 -12.53
CA PRO A 277 3.27 -13.63 -11.90
C PRO A 277 3.33 -14.04 -10.42
N VAL A 278 2.53 -13.38 -9.59
CA VAL A 278 2.30 -13.72 -8.18
C VAL A 278 0.78 -13.80 -7.97
N ASP A 279 0.30 -14.90 -7.42
CA ASP A 279 -1.12 -15.09 -7.12
C ASP A 279 -1.49 -14.33 -5.83
N MET A 280 -1.54 -13.00 -5.93
CA MET A 280 -1.81 -12.11 -4.81
C MET A 280 -3.26 -12.24 -4.30
N PHE A 281 -4.18 -12.60 -5.20
CA PHE A 281 -5.61 -12.73 -4.94
C PHE A 281 -6.14 -14.08 -5.46
N PRO A 282 -5.81 -15.20 -4.80
CA PRO A 282 -6.29 -16.52 -5.21
C PRO A 282 -7.81 -16.56 -5.31
N GLN A 283 -8.34 -17.39 -6.22
CA GLN A 283 -9.79 -17.52 -6.48
C GLN A 283 -10.42 -16.26 -7.11
N THR A 284 -9.61 -15.34 -7.63
CA THR A 284 -10.07 -14.18 -8.40
C THR A 284 -9.42 -14.19 -9.79
N TYR A 285 -9.86 -13.28 -10.67
CA TYR A 285 -9.23 -13.10 -11.99
C TYR A 285 -7.98 -12.21 -11.94
N HIS A 286 -7.65 -11.63 -10.79
CA HIS A 286 -6.54 -10.69 -10.67
C HIS A 286 -5.20 -11.41 -10.77
N ILE A 287 -4.27 -10.83 -11.53
CA ILE A 287 -2.91 -11.34 -11.69
C ILE A 287 -1.96 -10.19 -11.32
N GLU A 288 -1.23 -10.37 -10.22
CA GLU A 288 -0.09 -9.52 -9.90
C GLU A 288 1.12 -10.02 -10.70
N CYS A 289 1.92 -9.12 -11.25
CA CYS A 289 3.08 -9.49 -12.05
C CYS A 289 4.26 -8.56 -11.80
N ILE A 290 5.44 -9.15 -11.62
CA ILE A 290 6.72 -8.43 -11.53
C ILE A 290 7.44 -8.58 -12.87
N ALA A 291 7.78 -7.47 -13.52
CA ALA A 291 8.62 -7.47 -14.72
C ALA A 291 9.98 -6.82 -14.43
N LEU A 292 11.06 -7.47 -14.83
CA LEU A 292 12.41 -6.91 -14.80
C LEU A 292 12.80 -6.43 -16.18
N LEU A 293 13.11 -5.15 -16.30
CA LEU A 293 13.74 -4.57 -17.46
C LEU A 293 15.20 -4.23 -17.14
N ALA A 294 16.11 -4.64 -18.01
CA ALA A 294 17.52 -4.27 -17.91
C ALA A 294 17.88 -3.29 -19.02
N ARG A 295 18.72 -2.31 -18.67
CA ARG A 295 19.27 -1.36 -19.63
C ARG A 295 20.16 -2.13 -20.60
N VAL A 296 20.04 -1.86 -21.89
CA VAL A 296 20.89 -2.53 -22.89
C VAL A 296 22.34 -2.05 -22.67
N GLY A 297 23.26 -3.01 -22.53
CA GLY A 297 24.68 -2.74 -22.29
C GLY A 297 25.09 -2.55 -20.83
N SER A 298 24.17 -2.61 -19.86
CA SER A 298 24.57 -2.85 -18.46
C SER A 298 24.89 -4.34 -18.25
N ARG A 299 25.99 -4.63 -17.55
CA ARG A 299 26.28 -5.96 -17.01
C ARG A 299 25.46 -6.18 -15.76
#